data_AF-A0A9Q5Z6C7-F1
#
_entry.id   AF-A0A9Q5Z6C7-F1
#
_cell.length_a   1.000
_cell.length_b   1.000
_cell.length_c   1.000
_cell.angle_alpha   90.00
_cell.angle_beta   90.00
_cell.angle_gamma   90.00
#
_symmetry.space_group_name_H-M   'P 1'
#
loop_
_entity.id
_entity.type
_entity.pdbx_description
1 polymer ?
#
loop_
_entity_poly.entity_id
_entity_poly.type
_entity_poly.pdbx_seq_one_letter_code
_entity_poly.pdbx_strand_id
1 'polypeptide(L)'
;MSYCNEKNQAIVSYLKNKKITKFNTNQVPIEVEIISKKDGSYRFYGIGDDSLFYEFIASGINPGYAINSGFNNRGVTPTMNGVFLKSQSYYYVSGYGIETLVEPINECQIKVTTPSQIFTDSIDCPGVFEVSCDDDCPTGHHKCKHNKYPGYCCVPCKKVGNRIKNIASKVRG
;
A
#
# COMPACT_ATOMS: atom_id res chain seq x y z
N MET A 1 3.82 9.23 -10.92
CA MET A 1 5.13 9.37 -11.59
C MET A 1 5.35 8.11 -12.42
N SER A 2 5.70 8.27 -13.70
CA SER A 2 5.92 7.14 -14.61
C SER A 2 7.35 6.62 -14.50
N TYR A 3 7.51 5.30 -14.42
CA TYR A 3 8.79 4.59 -14.35
C TYR A 3 8.96 3.65 -15.55
N CYS A 4 10.22 3.37 -15.90
CA CYS A 4 10.58 2.40 -16.93
C CYS A 4 10.00 2.72 -18.33
N ASN A 5 9.87 4.00 -18.68
CA ASN A 5 9.56 4.42 -20.05
C ASN A 5 10.58 3.82 -21.03
N GLU A 6 10.11 3.26 -22.15
CA GLU A 6 10.93 2.65 -23.21
C GLU A 6 11.80 1.47 -22.77
N LYS A 7 11.44 0.83 -21.66
CA LYS A 7 12.09 -0.39 -21.17
C LYS A 7 11.32 -1.63 -21.58
N ASN A 8 11.84 -2.80 -21.25
CA ASN A 8 11.18 -4.08 -21.54
C ASN A 8 10.56 -4.69 -20.27
N GLN A 9 11.09 -4.33 -19.10
CA GLN A 9 10.64 -4.89 -17.83
C GLN A 9 10.76 -3.88 -16.68
N ALA A 10 9.82 -3.97 -15.74
CA ALA A 10 9.86 -3.29 -14.46
C ALA A 10 9.72 -4.28 -13.30
N ILE A 11 10.44 -4.01 -12.22
CA ILE A 11 10.38 -4.73 -10.95
C ILE A 11 10.12 -3.72 -9.85
N VAL A 12 9.03 -3.90 -9.11
CA VAL A 12 8.69 -3.09 -7.93
C VAL A 12 8.96 -3.94 -6.70
N SER A 13 9.94 -3.54 -5.89
CA SER A 13 10.24 -4.17 -4.60
C SER A 13 9.63 -3.33 -3.48
N TYR A 14 8.94 -3.94 -2.53
CA TYR A 14 8.29 -3.24 -1.41
C TYR A 14 8.30 -4.07 -0.13
N LEU A 15 8.18 -3.40 1.03
CA LEU A 15 8.15 -4.05 2.33
C LEU A 15 6.72 -4.43 2.73
N LYS A 16 6.50 -5.72 3.01
CA LYS A 16 5.24 -6.26 3.52
C LYS A 16 5.54 -7.22 4.67
N ASN A 17 4.96 -6.97 5.85
CA ASN A 17 5.21 -7.76 7.04
C ASN A 17 6.71 -7.93 7.35
N LYS A 18 7.49 -6.84 7.22
CA LYS A 18 8.96 -6.81 7.38
C LYS A 18 9.74 -7.69 6.41
N LYS A 19 9.13 -8.15 5.31
CA LYS A 19 9.79 -8.91 4.24
C LYS A 19 9.72 -8.13 2.94
N ILE A 20 10.80 -8.22 2.14
CA ILE A 20 10.82 -7.63 0.80
C ILE A 20 10.01 -8.54 -0.12
N THR A 21 8.94 -7.99 -0.68
CA THR A 21 8.10 -8.60 -1.71
C THR A 21 8.39 -7.92 -3.05
N LYS A 22 8.17 -8.63 -4.16
CA LYS A 22 8.42 -8.13 -5.51
C LYS A 22 7.23 -8.34 -6.42
N PHE A 23 6.93 -7.32 -7.22
CA PHE A 23 6.01 -7.38 -8.34
C PHE A 23 6.81 -7.17 -9.63
N ASN A 24 6.74 -8.14 -10.55
CA ASN A 24 7.46 -8.11 -11.83
C ASN A 24 6.46 -7.97 -12.98
N THR A 25 6.74 -7.12 -13.95
CA THR A 25 5.91 -6.98 -15.15
C THR A 25 6.74 -6.61 -16.38
N ASN A 26 6.34 -7.12 -17.55
CA ASN A 26 6.89 -6.72 -18.85
C ASN A 26 6.04 -5.63 -19.51
N GLN A 27 5.00 -5.15 -18.82
CA GLN A 27 4.12 -4.10 -19.30
C GLN A 27 4.58 -2.79 -18.71
N VAL A 28 5.31 -2.03 -19.52
CA VAL A 28 5.86 -0.73 -19.14
C VAL A 28 5.40 0.34 -20.14
N PRO A 29 5.38 1.63 -19.75
CA PRO A 29 5.78 2.14 -18.44
C PRO A 29 4.82 1.78 -17.30
N ILE A 30 5.30 1.88 -16.07
CA ILE A 30 4.47 1.66 -14.88
C ILE A 30 4.34 2.94 -14.06
N GLU A 31 3.23 3.07 -13.36
CA GLU A 31 3.07 4.06 -12.30
C GLU A 31 2.97 3.35 -10.96
N VAL A 32 3.69 3.87 -9.96
CA VAL A 32 3.68 3.32 -8.61
C VAL A 32 3.23 4.41 -7.64
N GLU A 33 2.27 4.07 -6.80
CA GLU A 33 1.70 4.95 -5.78
C GLU A 33 1.57 4.20 -4.45
N ILE A 34 1.91 4.88 -3.35
CA ILE A 34 1.55 4.42 -2.01
C ILE A 34 0.26 5.14 -1.60
N ILE A 35 -0.77 4.35 -1.37
CA ILE A 35 -2.01 4.81 -0.78
C ILE A 35 -1.86 4.66 0.73
N SER A 36 -1.69 5.79 1.42
CA SER A 36 -1.53 5.82 2.87
C SER A 36 -2.84 5.53 3.59
N LYS A 37 -2.74 5.00 4.83
CA LYS A 37 -3.90 4.91 5.71
C LYS A 37 -4.56 6.27 5.85
N LYS A 38 -5.88 6.28 5.79
CA LYS A 38 -6.67 7.49 5.88
C LYS A 38 -7.92 7.19 6.69
N ASP A 39 -8.23 8.10 7.60
CA ASP A 39 -9.49 8.07 8.32
C ASP A 39 -10.68 8.22 7.36
N GLY A 40 -11.75 7.50 7.67
CA GLY A 40 -13.04 7.71 7.02
C GLY A 40 -13.67 9.01 7.52
N SER A 41 -14.68 9.49 6.82
CA SER A 41 -15.50 10.62 7.25
C SER A 41 -16.95 10.18 7.34
N TYR A 42 -17.60 10.52 8.45
CA TYR A 42 -18.93 10.03 8.79
C TYR A 42 -19.82 11.19 9.24
N ARG A 43 -21.08 11.15 8.80
CA ARG A 43 -22.14 12.01 9.30
C ARG A 43 -22.94 11.24 10.34
N PHE A 44 -22.87 11.71 11.57
CA PHE A 44 -23.72 11.29 12.66
C PHE A 44 -24.97 12.16 12.64
N TYR A 45 -26.13 11.56 12.83
CA TYR A 45 -27.39 12.28 12.94
C TYR A 45 -28.31 11.62 13.95
N GLY A 46 -29.26 12.39 14.47
CA GLY A 46 -30.31 11.90 15.34
C GLY A 46 -31.19 13.01 15.89
N ILE A 47 -32.18 12.61 16.71
CA ILE A 47 -33.14 13.53 17.34
C ILE A 47 -32.79 13.67 18.82
N GLY A 48 -32.70 14.92 19.30
CA GLY A 48 -32.49 15.25 20.71
C GLY A 48 -33.75 15.10 21.56
N ASP A 49 -33.62 15.20 22.89
CA ASP A 49 -34.77 15.17 23.81
C ASP A 49 -35.73 16.37 23.60
N ASP A 50 -35.24 17.45 22.99
CA ASP A 50 -36.03 18.62 22.58
C ASP A 50 -36.78 18.41 21.25
N SER A 51 -36.74 17.19 20.69
CA SER A 51 -37.36 16.81 19.43
C SER A 51 -36.78 17.52 18.20
N LEU A 52 -35.61 18.17 18.32
CA LEU A 52 -34.89 18.75 17.20
C LEU A 52 -33.96 17.73 16.54
N PHE A 53 -33.79 17.87 15.22
CA PHE A 53 -32.83 17.09 14.44
C PHE A 53 -31.45 17.72 14.51
N TYR A 54 -30.45 16.87 14.73
CA TYR A 54 -29.07 17.26 14.92
C TYR A 54 -28.17 16.40 14.04
N GLU A 55 -27.16 17.04 13.44
CA GLU A 55 -26.11 16.35 12.69
C GLU A 55 -24.72 16.83 13.08
N PHE A 56 -23.73 15.97 12.88
CA PHE A 56 -22.34 16.26 13.16
C PHE A 56 -21.45 15.40 12.26
N ILE A 57 -20.39 15.99 11.70
CA ILE A 57 -19.43 15.28 10.86
C ILE A 57 -18.14 15.09 11.63
N ALA A 58 -17.62 13.86 11.63
CA ALA A 58 -16.32 13.54 12.19
C ALA A 58 -15.54 12.57 11.31
N SER A 59 -14.21 12.66 11.41
CA SER A 59 -13.30 11.73 10.77
C SER A 59 -12.68 10.78 11.81
N GLY A 60 -12.42 9.55 11.38
CA GLY A 60 -11.71 8.56 12.17
C GLY A 60 -11.90 7.15 11.62
N ILE A 61 -11.76 6.17 12.48
CA ILE A 61 -12.01 4.75 12.17
C ILE A 61 -12.99 4.18 13.22
N ASN A 62 -13.86 3.26 12.80
CA ASN A 62 -14.90 2.65 13.63
C ASN A 62 -15.87 3.66 14.27
N PRO A 63 -16.75 4.29 13.48
CA PRO A 63 -17.78 5.17 14.00
C PRO A 63 -18.83 4.36 14.76
N GLY A 64 -19.40 4.94 15.81
CA GLY A 64 -20.43 4.25 16.59
C GLY A 64 -21.19 5.16 17.53
N TYR A 65 -22.08 4.54 18.30
CA TYR A 65 -22.84 5.19 19.36
C TYR A 65 -22.61 4.45 20.66
N ALA A 66 -22.44 5.20 21.75
CA ALA A 66 -22.41 4.62 23.09
C ALA A 66 -23.35 5.38 24.02
N ILE A 67 -23.95 4.63 24.96
CA ILE A 67 -24.81 5.20 25.99
C ILE A 67 -23.96 6.10 26.88
N ASN A 68 -24.43 7.31 27.11
CA ASN A 68 -23.75 8.27 27.95
C ASN A 68 -24.42 8.33 29.33
N SER A 69 -23.70 7.84 30.36
CA SER A 69 -24.20 7.84 31.74
C SER A 69 -24.39 9.24 32.32
N GLY A 70 -23.77 10.27 31.74
CA GLY A 70 -23.99 11.67 32.11
C GLY A 70 -25.41 12.18 31.82
N PHE A 71 -26.21 11.43 31.05
CA PHE A 71 -27.60 11.74 30.71
C PHE A 71 -28.59 10.68 31.24
N ASN A 72 -28.33 10.11 32.42
CA ASN A 72 -29.17 9.07 33.03
C ASN A 72 -29.46 7.88 32.09
N ASN A 73 -28.53 7.55 31.18
CA ASN A 73 -28.66 6.51 30.17
C ASN A 73 -29.84 6.70 29.18
N ARG A 74 -30.36 7.91 29.03
CA ARG A 74 -31.52 8.20 28.15
C ARG A 74 -31.17 8.41 26.68
N GLY A 75 -29.89 8.51 26.34
CA GLY A 75 -29.45 8.80 24.99
C GLY A 75 -28.08 8.23 24.66
N VAL A 76 -27.74 8.33 23.38
CA VAL A 76 -26.46 7.89 22.84
C VAL A 76 -25.65 9.07 22.34
N THR A 77 -24.34 9.02 22.54
CA THR A 77 -23.39 10.03 22.05
C THR A 77 -22.53 9.42 20.93
N PRO A 78 -22.25 10.16 19.85
CA PRO A 78 -21.30 9.75 18.82
C PRO A 78 -19.93 9.35 19.41
N THR A 79 -19.40 8.25 18.92
CA THR A 79 -18.08 7.73 19.28
C THR A 79 -17.25 7.43 18.05
N MET A 80 -15.94 7.47 18.23
CA MET A 80 -14.95 6.98 17.27
C MET A 80 -13.97 6.08 18.02
N ASN A 81 -13.78 4.84 17.57
CA ASN A 81 -13.01 3.83 18.31
C ASN A 81 -13.46 3.65 19.77
N GLY A 82 -14.76 3.78 20.03
CA GLY A 82 -15.31 3.69 21.39
C GLY A 82 -15.06 4.90 22.29
N VAL A 83 -14.40 5.96 21.80
CA VAL A 83 -14.19 7.22 22.52
C VAL A 83 -15.27 8.22 22.14
N PHE A 84 -15.89 8.88 23.13
CA PHE A 84 -16.88 9.91 22.89
C PHE A 84 -16.29 11.12 22.16
N LEU A 85 -16.93 11.53 21.06
CA LEU A 85 -16.51 12.70 20.28
C LEU A 85 -16.94 14.03 20.94
N LYS A 86 -18.08 14.01 21.63
CA LYS A 86 -18.70 15.18 22.31
C LYS A 86 -19.43 14.72 23.58
N SER A 87 -18.69 14.30 24.61
CA SER A 87 -19.24 13.64 25.81
C SER A 87 -20.26 14.45 26.63
N GLN A 88 -20.47 15.75 26.37
CA GLN A 88 -21.33 16.60 27.21
C GLN A 88 -22.27 17.56 26.46
N SER A 89 -22.36 17.48 25.13
CA SER A 89 -23.14 18.48 24.36
C SER A 89 -24.01 17.91 23.26
N TYR A 90 -23.84 16.63 22.91
CA TYR A 90 -24.58 16.00 21.81
C TYR A 90 -25.01 14.58 22.23
N TYR A 91 -26.31 14.39 22.34
CA TYR A 91 -26.91 13.07 22.51
C TYR A 91 -28.16 12.96 21.66
N TYR A 92 -28.41 11.75 21.19
CA TYR A 92 -29.61 11.41 20.45
C TYR A 92 -30.42 10.44 21.27
N VAL A 93 -31.73 10.66 21.33
CA VAL A 93 -32.67 9.79 22.03
C VAL A 93 -33.46 8.91 21.07
N SER A 94 -33.57 9.31 19.81
CA SER A 94 -34.24 8.54 18.76
C SER A 94 -33.75 8.93 17.37
N GLY A 95 -34.19 8.17 16.34
CA GLY A 95 -33.95 8.49 14.94
C GLY A 95 -32.48 8.63 14.54
N TYR A 96 -31.57 8.03 15.30
CA TYR A 96 -30.14 8.21 15.09
C TYR A 96 -29.56 7.21 14.09
N GLY A 97 -28.53 7.64 13.37
CA GLY A 97 -27.84 6.83 12.38
C GLY A 97 -26.48 7.39 12.02
N ILE A 98 -25.72 6.62 11.25
CA ILE A 98 -24.39 6.99 10.75
C ILE A 98 -24.41 6.81 9.25
N GLU A 99 -24.01 7.85 8.52
CA GLU A 99 -23.83 7.83 7.08
C GLU A 99 -22.33 7.94 6.78
N THR A 100 -21.79 7.00 5.99
CA THR A 100 -20.41 7.07 5.51
C THR A 100 -20.33 8.05 4.36
N LEU A 101 -19.56 9.13 4.54
CA LEU A 101 -19.28 10.11 3.49
C LEU A 101 -18.02 9.73 2.70
N VAL A 102 -17.01 9.21 3.41
CA VAL A 102 -15.74 8.75 2.82
C VAL A 102 -15.32 7.46 3.53
N GLU A 103 -15.10 6.40 2.77
CA GLU A 103 -14.62 5.12 3.30
C GLU A 103 -13.20 5.24 3.87
N PRO A 104 -12.90 4.63 5.04
CA PRO A 104 -11.56 4.62 5.60
C PRO A 104 -10.63 3.69 4.80
N ILE A 105 -9.34 4.02 4.82
CA ILE A 105 -8.28 3.16 4.31
C ILE A 105 -7.54 2.59 5.51
N ASN A 106 -7.91 1.37 5.89
CA ASN A 106 -7.44 0.71 7.12
C ASN A 106 -5.98 0.22 7.04
N GLU A 107 -5.47 -0.02 5.83
CA GLU A 107 -4.13 -0.53 5.57
C GLU A 107 -3.45 0.29 4.47
N CYS A 108 -2.14 0.55 4.60
CA CYS A 108 -1.41 1.16 3.49
C CYS A 108 -1.37 0.17 2.32
N GLN A 109 -1.54 0.66 1.10
CA GLN A 109 -1.49 -0.15 -0.10
C GLN A 109 -0.45 0.40 -1.06
N ILE A 110 0.23 -0.50 -1.77
CA ILE A 110 0.97 -0.15 -2.98
C ILE A 110 0.07 -0.43 -4.17
N LYS A 111 -0.05 0.56 -5.07
CA LYS A 111 -0.75 0.43 -6.34
C LYS A 111 0.27 0.53 -7.47
N VAL A 112 0.29 -0.46 -8.34
CA VAL A 112 1.11 -0.48 -9.55
C VAL A 112 0.18 -0.52 -10.76
N THR A 113 0.18 0.55 -11.54
CA THR A 113 -0.60 0.66 -12.78
C THR A 113 0.32 0.37 -13.96
N THR A 114 -0.09 -0.55 -14.83
CA THR A 114 0.55 -0.82 -16.13
C THR A 114 -0.41 -0.43 -17.26
N PRO A 115 0.00 -0.49 -18.54
CA PRO A 115 -0.89 -0.21 -19.67
C PRO A 115 -2.14 -1.10 -19.77
N SER A 116 -2.15 -2.29 -19.15
CA SER A 116 -3.30 -3.20 -19.25
C SER A 116 -3.80 -3.77 -17.92
N GLN A 117 -3.19 -3.44 -16.78
CA GLN A 117 -3.63 -3.95 -15.48
C GLN A 117 -3.31 -2.99 -14.34
N ILE A 118 -4.07 -3.13 -13.25
CA ILE A 118 -3.80 -2.48 -11.97
C ILE A 118 -3.54 -3.59 -10.96
N PHE A 119 -2.38 -3.54 -10.31
CA PHE A 119 -2.02 -4.40 -9.19
C PHE A 119 -2.11 -3.60 -7.89
N THR A 120 -2.67 -4.21 -6.85
CA THR A 120 -2.71 -3.64 -5.51
C THR A 120 -2.29 -4.68 -4.49
N ASP A 121 -1.49 -4.28 -3.49
CA ASP A 121 -1.16 -5.13 -2.35
C ASP A 121 -1.02 -4.30 -1.06
N SER A 122 -1.21 -4.93 0.10
CA SER A 122 -0.99 -4.30 1.40
C SER A 122 0.51 -4.19 1.72
N ILE A 123 0.90 -3.05 2.32
CA ILE A 123 2.29 -2.73 2.68
C ILE A 123 2.41 -2.17 4.09
N ASP A 124 3.62 -2.23 4.65
CA ASP A 124 3.93 -1.63 5.95
C ASP A 124 4.05 -0.10 5.82
N CYS A 125 3.29 0.68 6.60
CA CYS A 125 3.37 2.15 6.59
C CYS A 125 4.66 2.66 7.27
N PRO A 126 5.31 3.75 6.81
CA PRO A 126 4.85 4.71 5.78
C PRO A 126 4.97 4.25 4.32
N GLY A 127 5.30 2.98 4.08
CA GLY A 127 5.46 2.41 2.74
C GLY A 127 6.82 2.78 2.17
N VAL A 128 7.61 1.76 1.82
CA VAL A 128 8.87 1.96 1.10
C VAL A 128 8.84 1.03 -0.11
N PHE A 129 9.09 1.60 -1.28
CA PHE A 129 9.22 0.86 -2.52
C PHE A 129 10.46 1.30 -3.29
N GLU A 130 10.96 0.40 -4.13
CA GLU A 130 12.03 0.63 -5.07
C GLU A 130 11.60 0.09 -6.44
N VAL A 131 11.85 0.86 -7.49
CA VAL A 131 11.57 0.45 -8.87
C VAL A 131 12.89 0.22 -9.59
N SER A 132 13.07 -0.98 -10.14
CA SER A 132 14.15 -1.28 -11.10
C SER A 132 13.57 -1.50 -12.49
N CYS A 133 14.32 -1.05 -13.51
CA CYS A 133 13.95 -1.19 -14.92
C CYS A 133 15.07 -1.88 -15.69
N ASP A 134 14.75 -2.86 -16.55
CA ASP A 134 15.73 -3.61 -17.34
C ASP A 134 16.95 -4.09 -16.52
N ASP A 135 16.72 -4.98 -15.55
CA ASP A 135 17.76 -5.70 -14.79
C ASP A 135 18.55 -6.67 -15.72
N ASP A 136 19.14 -6.15 -16.78
CA ASP A 136 19.97 -6.85 -17.76
C ASP A 136 21.45 -6.50 -17.58
N CYS A 137 22.30 -7.41 -18.02
CA CYS A 137 23.73 -7.22 -17.93
C CYS A 137 24.23 -6.27 -19.04
N PRO A 138 25.19 -5.38 -18.74
CA PRO A 138 25.75 -4.47 -19.73
C PRO A 138 26.36 -5.24 -20.91
N THR A 139 26.31 -4.66 -22.10
CA THR A 139 26.82 -5.26 -23.34
C THR A 139 28.23 -5.84 -23.15
N GLY A 140 28.44 -7.07 -23.61
CA GLY A 140 29.70 -7.81 -23.40
C GLY A 140 29.77 -8.61 -22.08
N HIS A 141 28.67 -8.65 -21.32
CA HIS A 141 28.49 -9.51 -20.17
C HIS A 141 27.33 -10.48 -20.39
N HIS A 142 27.40 -11.67 -19.80
CA HIS A 142 26.28 -12.61 -19.78
C HIS A 142 25.73 -12.73 -18.36
N LYS A 143 24.42 -12.96 -18.28
CA LYS A 143 23.66 -13.11 -17.04
C LYS A 143 23.84 -14.53 -16.51
N CYS A 144 24.36 -14.67 -15.30
CA CYS A 144 24.48 -15.94 -14.59
C CYS A 144 23.36 -16.05 -13.54
N LYS A 145 22.91 -17.25 -13.18
CA LYS A 145 21.97 -17.43 -12.05
C LYS A 145 22.74 -17.41 -10.72
N HIS A 146 22.27 -16.66 -9.73
CA HIS A 146 22.90 -16.59 -8.41
C HIS A 146 21.86 -16.57 -7.29
N ASN A 147 22.13 -17.22 -6.15
CA ASN A 147 21.16 -17.36 -5.05
C ASN A 147 21.12 -16.15 -4.10
N LYS A 148 21.92 -15.11 -4.37
CA LYS A 148 21.92 -13.83 -3.65
C LYS A 148 21.48 -12.71 -4.59
N TYR A 149 20.78 -11.71 -4.05
CA TYR A 149 20.37 -10.50 -4.76
C TYR A 149 21.57 -9.90 -5.54
N PRO A 150 21.41 -9.51 -6.83
CA PRO A 150 20.16 -9.35 -7.59
C PRO A 150 19.55 -10.64 -8.19
N GLY A 151 20.00 -11.82 -7.77
CA GLY A 151 19.51 -13.10 -8.32
C GLY A 151 20.24 -13.52 -9.60
N TYR A 152 21.12 -12.64 -10.06
CA TYR A 152 21.99 -12.86 -11.19
C TYR A 152 23.35 -12.20 -10.97
N CYS A 153 24.34 -12.64 -11.74
CA CYS A 153 25.61 -11.93 -11.85
C CYS A 153 25.88 -11.57 -13.31
N CYS A 154 26.56 -10.45 -13.54
CA CYS A 154 27.00 -10.05 -14.86
C CYS A 154 28.47 -10.41 -15.02
N VAL A 155 28.72 -11.46 -15.80
CA VAL A 155 30.09 -11.95 -16.00
C VAL A 155 30.59 -11.49 -17.36
N PRO A 156 31.76 -10.83 -17.44
CA PRO A 156 32.32 -10.40 -18.72
C PRO A 156 32.60 -11.60 -19.63
N CYS A 157 32.06 -11.59 -20.84
CA CYS A 157 32.26 -12.67 -21.82
C CYS A 157 33.75 -12.88 -22.12
N LYS A 158 34.57 -11.80 -22.10
CA LYS A 158 36.02 -11.87 -22.29
C LYS A 158 36.75 -12.72 -21.23
N LYS A 159 36.31 -12.67 -19.97
CA LYS A 159 36.89 -13.49 -18.88
C LYS A 159 36.57 -14.98 -19.07
N VAL A 160 35.35 -15.29 -19.50
CA VAL A 160 34.95 -16.68 -19.78
C VAL A 160 35.67 -17.23 -21.01
N GLY A 161 35.77 -16.44 -22.09
CA GLY A 161 36.50 -16.84 -23.29
C GLY A 161 37.98 -17.17 -23.02
N ASN A 162 38.66 -16.37 -22.20
CA ASN A 162 40.05 -16.64 -21.82
C ASN A 162 40.19 -17.92 -20.97
N ARG A 163 39.24 -18.20 -20.07
CA ARG A 163 39.22 -19.46 -19.31
C ARG A 163 39.04 -20.67 -20.22
N ILE A 164 38.11 -20.61 -21.17
CA ILE A 164 37.88 -21.69 -22.14
C ILE A 164 39.13 -21.93 -22.99
N LYS A 165 39.77 -20.87 -23.50
CA LYS A 165 41.02 -20.99 -24.27
C LYS A 165 42.14 -21.66 -23.47
N ASN A 166 42.32 -21.31 -22.21
CA ASN A 166 43.34 -21.90 -21.34
C ASN A 166 43.04 -23.35 -20.95
N ILE A 167 41.76 -23.74 -20.86
CA ILE A 167 41.39 -25.14 -20.64
C ILE A 167 41.62 -25.95 -21.93
N ALA A 168 41.20 -25.41 -23.08
CA ALA A 168 41.38 -26.07 -24.37
C ALA A 168 42.86 -26.28 -24.73
N SER A 169 43.74 -25.33 -24.39
CA SER A 169 45.19 -25.49 -24.61
C SER A 169 45.80 -26.54 -23.70
N LYS A 170 45.28 -26.74 -22.47
CA LYS A 170 45.72 -27.79 -21.55
C LYS A 170 45.19 -29.19 -21.88
N VAL A 171 44.10 -29.30 -22.63
CA VAL A 171 43.53 -30.59 -23.06
C VAL A 171 44.12 -31.05 -24.41
N ARG A 172 44.67 -30.11 -25.20
CA ARG A 172 45.33 -30.40 -26.49
C ARG A 172 46.85 -30.53 -26.41
N GLY A 173 47.46 -30.18 -25.28
CA GLY A 173 48.88 -30.44 -24.98
C GLY A 173 49.01 -31.64 -24.07
#